data_AF-A0A838EWS1-F1
#
_entry.id   AF-A0A838EWS1-F1
#
_cell.length_a   1.000
_cell.length_b   1.000
_cell.length_c   1.000
_cell.angle_alpha   90.00
_cell.angle_beta   90.00
_cell.angle_gamma   90.00
#
_symmetry.space_group_name_H-M   'P 1'
#
loop_
_entity.id
_entity.type
_entity.pdbx_description
1 polymer ?
#
loop_
_entity_poly.entity_id
_entity_poly.type
_entity_poly.pdbx_seq_one_letter_code
_entity_poly.pdbx_strand_id
1 'polypeptide(L)'
;MDDPQELDYSPDWIHLRIRSYMLQIVDAILLAEAGRMWERMRDILPSTKKATSQSWTSEELRTSRLGQALLTIADCADGNFIEAEKVHRSIKRAARMLYGDPQSENYTLPPDFHKTELGQLFHKAYSHLYTSKDLLTAKQAYSLLGIARQTLYERRDRGKLTSIYWYGELRFLRSEIEAWKSQRDQRQPEAPTEEA
;
A
#
# COMPACT_ATOMS: atom_id res chain seq x y z
N MET A 1 -17.99 -6.79 12.21
CA MET A 1 -19.09 -7.03 11.26
C MET A 1 -18.44 -7.25 9.91
N ASP A 2 -18.38 -8.50 9.48
CA ASP A 2 -17.96 -8.83 8.11
C ASP A 2 -19.20 -8.70 7.23
N ASP A 3 -19.23 -7.65 6.41
CA ASP A 3 -20.19 -7.51 5.30
C ASP A 3 -19.94 -8.67 4.32
N PRO A 4 -20.99 -9.33 3.78
CA PRO A 4 -20.83 -10.23 2.65
C PRO A 4 -20.30 -9.44 1.46
N GLN A 5 -18.99 -9.45 1.25
CA GLN A 5 -18.35 -8.69 0.18
C GLN A 5 -18.59 -9.39 -1.15
N GLU A 6 -19.35 -8.72 -2.02
CA GLU A 6 -19.32 -8.96 -3.45
C GLU A 6 -17.85 -8.84 -3.92
N LEU A 7 -17.33 -9.91 -4.54
CA LEU A 7 -15.96 -9.90 -5.05
C LEU A 7 -15.87 -8.88 -6.18
N ASP A 8 -14.91 -7.96 -6.09
CA ASP A 8 -14.65 -6.98 -7.14
C ASP A 8 -14.24 -7.65 -8.46
N TYR A 9 -13.65 -8.84 -8.37
CA TYR A 9 -13.26 -9.67 -9.50
C TYR A 9 -13.81 -11.09 -9.34
N SER A 10 -14.76 -11.44 -10.22
CA SER A 10 -15.15 -12.84 -10.47
C SER A 10 -14.05 -13.55 -11.27
N PRO A 11 -13.82 -14.87 -11.07
CA PRO A 11 -12.82 -15.65 -11.82
C PRO A 11 -12.85 -15.42 -13.34
N ASP A 12 -14.06 -15.32 -13.92
CA ASP A 12 -14.24 -15.14 -15.36
C ASP A 12 -13.76 -13.78 -15.86
N TRP A 13 -13.78 -12.75 -15.00
CA TRP A 13 -13.43 -11.37 -15.35
C TRP A 13 -11.94 -11.08 -15.23
N ILE A 14 -11.24 -11.85 -14.40
CA ILE A 14 -9.81 -11.63 -14.10
C ILE A 14 -8.98 -11.69 -15.39
N HIS A 15 -9.18 -12.72 -16.19
CA HIS A 15 -8.40 -12.96 -17.41
C HIS A 15 -8.75 -12.03 -18.58
N LEU A 16 -9.96 -11.43 -18.56
CA LEU A 16 -10.40 -10.47 -19.57
C LEU A 16 -9.84 -9.07 -19.32
N ARG A 17 -9.61 -8.73 -18.05
CA ARG A 17 -9.33 -7.35 -17.62
C ARG A 17 -7.87 -7.10 -17.27
N ILE A 18 -7.19 -8.11 -16.75
CA ILE A 18 -5.81 -8.00 -16.27
C ILE A 18 -4.90 -8.83 -17.19
N ARG A 19 -3.78 -8.24 -17.62
CA ARG A 19 -2.84 -8.91 -18.52
C ARG A 19 -2.17 -10.08 -17.82
N SER A 20 -1.86 -11.14 -18.57
CA SER A 20 -1.26 -12.37 -18.03
C SER A 20 0.01 -12.13 -17.20
N TYR A 21 0.85 -11.17 -17.60
CA TYR A 21 2.05 -10.81 -16.84
C TYR A 21 1.73 -10.25 -15.43
N MET A 22 0.70 -9.42 -15.31
CA MET A 22 0.28 -8.90 -14.00
C MET A 22 -0.32 -9.99 -13.13
N LEU A 23 -1.09 -10.90 -13.73
CA LEU A 23 -1.63 -12.06 -13.01
C LEU A 23 -0.52 -12.96 -12.47
N GLN A 24 0.55 -13.17 -13.24
CA GLN A 24 1.71 -13.93 -12.78
C GLN A 24 2.37 -13.29 -11.55
N ILE A 25 2.50 -11.96 -11.52
CA ILE A 25 3.02 -11.25 -10.33
C ILE A 25 2.09 -11.47 -9.13
N VAL A 26 0.77 -11.31 -9.32
CA VAL A 26 -0.22 -11.54 -8.25
C VAL A 26 -0.13 -12.96 -7.72
N ASP A 27 -0.07 -13.96 -8.60
CA ASP A 27 0.02 -15.37 -8.23
C ASP A 27 1.32 -15.68 -7.49
N ALA A 28 2.45 -15.15 -7.97
CA ALA A 28 3.75 -15.34 -7.31
C ALA A 28 3.74 -14.81 -5.89
N ILE A 29 3.16 -13.63 -5.66
CA ILE A 29 3.01 -13.02 -4.33
C ILE A 29 2.09 -13.89 -3.44
N LEU A 30 0.94 -14.31 -3.96
CA LEU A 30 -0.03 -15.11 -3.20
C LEU A 30 0.54 -16.47 -2.82
N LEU A 31 1.23 -17.15 -3.74
CA LEU A 31 1.86 -18.44 -3.48
C LEU A 31 3.00 -18.32 -2.46
N ALA A 32 3.82 -17.27 -2.57
CA ALA A 32 4.89 -17.01 -1.61
C ALA A 32 4.33 -16.79 -0.19
N GLU A 33 3.21 -16.07 -0.05
CA GLU A 33 2.54 -15.90 1.24
C GLU A 33 1.86 -17.16 1.75
N ALA A 34 1.21 -17.93 0.88
CA ALA A 34 0.62 -19.20 1.27
C ALA A 34 1.69 -20.14 1.82
N GLY A 35 2.88 -20.18 1.20
CA GLY A 35 4.05 -20.88 1.69
C GLY A 35 4.51 -20.39 3.07
N ARG A 36 4.70 -19.07 3.24
CA ARG A 36 5.06 -18.47 4.54
C ARG A 36 4.03 -18.75 5.63
N MET A 37 2.75 -18.69 5.30
CA MET A 37 1.67 -19.00 6.23
C MET A 37 1.74 -20.46 6.67
N TRP A 38 2.03 -21.38 5.75
CA TRP A 38 2.19 -22.80 6.08
C TRP A 38 3.39 -23.05 6.98
N GLU A 39 4.54 -22.42 6.71
CA GLU A 39 5.72 -22.48 7.59
C GLU A 39 5.40 -21.98 9.00
N ARG A 40 4.76 -20.81 9.12
CA ARG A 40 4.33 -20.27 10.42
C ARG A 40 3.37 -21.22 11.13
N MET A 41 2.38 -21.74 10.40
CA MET A 41 1.38 -22.66 10.95
C MET A 41 2.03 -23.95 11.47
N ARG A 42 2.98 -24.51 10.72
CA ARG A 42 3.75 -25.70 11.11
C ARG A 42 4.50 -25.45 12.42
N ASP A 43 5.15 -24.29 12.56
CA ASP A 43 6.03 -24.02 13.70
C ASP A 43 5.28 -23.62 14.97
N ILE A 44 4.04 -23.11 14.87
CA ILE A 44 3.18 -22.80 16.03
C ILE A 44 2.22 -23.93 16.41
N LEU A 45 2.07 -24.96 15.57
CA LEU A 45 1.15 -26.07 15.85
C LEU A 45 1.70 -26.92 17.02
N PRO A 46 0.88 -27.25 18.03
CA PRO A 46 1.29 -28.19 19.07
C PRO A 46 1.67 -29.54 18.46
N SER A 47 2.73 -30.17 18.99
CA SER A 47 3.30 -31.43 18.49
C SER A 47 2.32 -32.61 18.44
N THR A 48 1.19 -32.50 19.13
CA THR A 48 0.10 -33.50 19.14
C THR A 48 -0.86 -33.37 17.97
N LYS A 49 -0.80 -32.27 17.19
CA LYS A 49 -1.63 -32.05 16.00
C LYS A 49 -0.76 -32.18 14.75
N LYS A 50 -1.29 -32.87 13.72
CA LYS A 50 -0.68 -32.87 12.38
C LYS A 50 -1.22 -31.69 11.59
N ALA A 51 -0.34 -30.90 11.00
CA ALA A 51 -0.72 -29.94 9.97
C ALA A 51 -1.17 -30.73 8.73
N THR A 52 -2.44 -30.64 8.35
CA THR A 52 -2.89 -31.07 7.03
C THR A 52 -2.36 -30.07 6.01
N SER A 53 -1.53 -30.53 5.06
CA SER A 53 -1.08 -29.71 3.95
C SER A 53 -2.27 -29.48 3.01
N GLN A 54 -2.96 -28.36 3.17
CA GLN A 54 -3.91 -27.90 2.18
C GLN A 54 -3.13 -27.13 1.12
N SER A 55 -3.07 -27.66 -0.09
CA SER A 55 -2.54 -26.94 -1.25
C SER A 55 -3.69 -26.13 -1.85
N TRP A 56 -3.60 -24.80 -1.81
CA TRP A 56 -4.52 -23.92 -2.53
C TRP A 56 -4.02 -23.66 -3.94
N THR A 57 -4.94 -23.64 -4.90
CA THR A 57 -4.61 -23.21 -6.27
C THR A 57 -4.47 -21.69 -6.34
N SER A 58 -3.73 -21.18 -7.33
CA SER A 58 -3.64 -19.72 -7.53
C SER A 58 -5.01 -19.07 -7.73
N GLU A 59 -5.92 -19.76 -8.41
CA GLU A 59 -7.30 -19.29 -8.62
C GLU A 59 -8.07 -19.14 -7.30
N GLU A 60 -7.96 -20.12 -6.41
CA GLU A 60 -8.56 -20.02 -5.06
C GLU A 60 -7.95 -18.87 -4.26
N LEU A 61 -6.63 -18.71 -4.31
CA LEU A 61 -5.94 -17.62 -3.60
C LEU A 61 -6.35 -16.23 -4.10
N ARG A 62 -6.68 -16.08 -5.39
CA ARG A 62 -7.20 -14.83 -5.97
C ARG A 62 -8.56 -14.42 -5.41
N THR A 63 -9.38 -15.36 -4.95
CA THR A 63 -10.68 -15.07 -4.31
C THR A 63 -10.53 -14.54 -2.89
N SER A 64 -9.35 -14.70 -2.27
CA SER A 64 -9.08 -14.20 -0.92
C SER A 64 -9.08 -12.66 -0.88
N ARG A 65 -9.25 -12.08 0.32
CA ARG A 65 -9.17 -10.62 0.53
C ARG A 65 -7.84 -10.01 0.09
N LEU A 66 -6.74 -10.75 0.26
CA LEU A 66 -5.43 -10.32 -0.24
C LEU A 66 -5.38 -10.41 -1.77
N GLY A 67 -5.90 -11.50 -2.33
CA GLY A 67 -6.01 -11.71 -3.78
C GLY A 67 -6.78 -10.56 -4.45
N GLN A 68 -7.98 -10.24 -3.97
CA GLN A 68 -8.80 -9.15 -4.50
C GLN A 68 -8.10 -7.78 -4.39
N ALA A 69 -7.38 -7.53 -3.30
CA ALA A 69 -6.59 -6.32 -3.16
C ALA A 69 -5.45 -6.26 -4.19
N LEU A 70 -4.71 -7.35 -4.37
CA LEU A 70 -3.63 -7.43 -5.36
C LEU A 70 -4.15 -7.30 -6.80
N LEU A 71 -5.30 -7.91 -7.11
CA LEU A 71 -5.98 -7.77 -8.40
C LEU A 71 -6.41 -6.34 -8.67
N THR A 72 -6.97 -5.63 -7.68
CA THR A 72 -7.31 -4.21 -7.80
C THR A 72 -6.09 -3.36 -8.14
N ILE A 73 -4.96 -3.63 -7.49
CA ILE A 73 -3.71 -2.89 -7.73
C ILE A 73 -3.16 -3.22 -9.12
N ALA A 74 -3.18 -4.49 -9.52
CA ALA A 74 -2.75 -4.96 -10.82
C ALA A 74 -3.57 -4.37 -11.97
N ASP A 75 -4.89 -4.30 -11.80
CA ASP A 75 -5.82 -3.72 -12.76
C ASP A 75 -5.55 -2.21 -12.96
N CYS A 76 -5.31 -1.47 -11.87
CA CYS A 76 -4.88 -0.07 -11.95
C CYS A 76 -3.49 0.05 -12.61
N ALA A 77 -2.56 -0.84 -12.26
CA ALA A 77 -1.21 -0.88 -12.82
C ALA A 77 -1.19 -1.26 -14.32
N ASP A 78 -2.24 -1.89 -14.84
CA ASP A 78 -2.41 -2.14 -16.28
C ASP A 78 -3.00 -0.95 -17.05
N GLY A 79 -3.36 0.12 -16.34
CA GLY A 79 -3.88 1.37 -16.88
C GLY A 79 -5.41 1.44 -16.90
N ASN A 80 -6.11 0.47 -16.30
CA ASN A 80 -7.56 0.53 -16.20
C ASN A 80 -7.97 1.59 -15.15
N PHE A 81 -9.08 2.26 -15.43
CA PHE A 81 -9.59 3.30 -14.53
C PHE A 81 -10.22 2.65 -13.29
N ILE A 82 -9.66 2.95 -12.12
CA ILE A 82 -10.16 2.55 -10.81
C ILE A 82 -10.09 3.78 -9.91
N GLU A 83 -11.10 3.94 -9.06
CA GLU A 83 -11.13 5.01 -8.06
C GLU A 83 -9.87 4.97 -7.16
N ALA A 84 -9.19 6.11 -7.02
CA ALA A 84 -7.96 6.22 -6.25
C ALA A 84 -8.10 5.71 -4.81
N GLU A 85 -9.23 6.01 -4.15
CA GLU A 85 -9.54 5.53 -2.80
C GLU A 85 -9.59 4.00 -2.71
N LYS A 86 -10.12 3.32 -3.74
CA LYS A 86 -10.16 1.86 -3.79
C LYS A 86 -8.76 1.28 -3.94
N VAL A 87 -7.94 1.87 -4.78
CA VAL A 87 -6.54 1.45 -4.97
C VAL A 87 -5.73 1.69 -3.70
N HIS A 88 -5.85 2.85 -3.03
CA HIS A 88 -5.16 3.10 -1.76
C HIS A 88 -5.56 2.12 -0.65
N ARG A 89 -6.86 1.84 -0.52
CA ARG A 89 -7.34 0.83 0.45
C ARG A 89 -6.75 -0.54 0.16
N SER A 90 -6.65 -0.91 -1.12
CA SER A 90 -6.05 -2.17 -1.55
C SER A 90 -4.55 -2.23 -1.28
N ILE A 91 -3.79 -1.18 -1.62
CA ILE A 91 -2.37 -1.04 -1.34
C ILE A 91 -2.10 -1.14 0.17
N LYS A 92 -2.84 -0.38 0.98
CA LYS A 92 -2.72 -0.40 2.44
C LYS A 92 -3.03 -1.77 3.02
N ARG A 93 -4.06 -2.46 2.50
CA ARG A 93 -4.39 -3.84 2.90
C ARG A 93 -3.26 -4.79 2.57
N ALA A 94 -2.77 -4.79 1.33
CA ALA A 94 -1.67 -5.65 0.91
C ALA A 94 -0.42 -5.39 1.77
N ALA A 95 -0.03 -4.12 1.97
CA ALA A 95 1.10 -3.78 2.82
C ALA A 95 0.94 -4.26 4.27
N ARG A 96 -0.25 -4.12 4.87
CA ARG A 96 -0.56 -4.62 6.22
C ARG A 96 -0.53 -6.14 6.32
N MET A 97 -1.02 -6.87 5.32
CA MET A 97 -1.04 -8.33 5.37
C MET A 97 0.36 -8.94 5.19
N LEU A 98 1.21 -8.29 4.39
CA LEU A 98 2.52 -8.81 3.99
C LEU A 98 3.66 -8.34 4.90
N TYR A 99 3.56 -7.11 5.41
CA TYR A 99 4.60 -6.43 6.20
C TYR A 99 4.07 -5.84 7.50
N GLY A 100 2.87 -6.24 7.91
CA GLY A 100 2.29 -5.85 9.20
C GLY A 100 3.05 -6.47 10.35
N ASP A 101 3.20 -5.69 11.41
CA ASP A 101 3.69 -6.20 12.69
C ASP A 101 2.54 -6.93 13.41
N PRO A 102 2.70 -8.20 13.82
CA PRO A 102 1.66 -8.93 14.52
C PRO A 102 1.22 -8.29 15.85
N GLN A 103 2.05 -7.40 16.43
CA GLN A 103 1.78 -6.72 17.70
C GLN A 103 1.25 -5.29 17.54
N SER A 104 1.12 -4.78 16.30
CA SER A 104 0.61 -3.43 16.08
C SER A 104 -0.23 -3.32 14.82
N GLU A 105 -0.99 -2.23 14.71
CA GLU A 105 -1.77 -1.96 13.50
C GLU A 105 -0.92 -1.40 12.34
N ASN A 106 0.37 -1.16 12.61
CA ASN A 106 1.29 -0.57 11.67
C ASN A 106 1.94 -1.64 10.78
N TYR A 107 2.51 -1.19 9.67
CA TYR A 107 3.35 -2.00 8.81
C TYR A 107 4.60 -1.20 8.47
N THR A 108 5.71 -1.88 8.23
CA THR A 108 6.96 -1.24 7.82
C THR A 108 7.46 -1.91 6.56
N LEU A 109 7.58 -1.13 5.49
CA LEU A 109 8.12 -1.62 4.23
C LEU A 109 9.66 -1.70 4.32
N PRO A 110 10.30 -2.75 3.78
CA PRO A 110 11.75 -2.86 3.79
C PRO A 110 12.41 -1.71 2.98
N PRO A 111 13.67 -1.33 3.27
CA PRO A 111 14.34 -0.20 2.60
C PRO A 111 14.35 -0.29 1.07
N ASP A 112 14.54 -1.51 0.53
CA ASP A 112 14.57 -1.80 -0.90
C ASP A 112 13.22 -2.29 -1.45
N PHE A 113 12.11 -2.05 -0.73
CA PHE A 113 10.77 -2.50 -1.14
C PHE A 113 10.43 -2.13 -2.58
N HIS A 114 10.78 -0.92 -3.00
CA HIS A 114 10.54 -0.40 -4.36
C HIS A 114 11.18 -1.25 -5.48
N LYS A 115 12.18 -2.08 -5.17
CA LYS A 115 12.84 -3.00 -6.12
C LYS A 115 12.12 -4.34 -6.24
N THR A 116 11.31 -4.72 -5.25
CA THR A 116 10.55 -5.98 -5.24
C THR A 116 9.42 -5.95 -6.27
N GLU A 117 8.93 -7.12 -6.70
CA GLU A 117 7.81 -7.21 -7.66
C GLU A 117 6.56 -6.47 -7.16
N LEU A 118 6.23 -6.62 -5.88
CA LEU A 118 5.12 -5.90 -5.25
C LEU A 118 5.36 -4.39 -5.19
N GLY A 119 6.59 -3.96 -4.90
CA GLY A 119 6.93 -2.55 -4.90
C GLY A 119 6.82 -1.92 -6.28
N GLN A 120 7.25 -2.65 -7.32
CA GLN A 120 7.08 -2.23 -8.72
C GLN A 120 5.59 -2.19 -9.11
N LEU A 121 4.79 -3.16 -8.65
CA LEU A 121 3.34 -3.19 -8.86
C LEU A 121 2.66 -1.96 -8.22
N PHE A 122 2.99 -1.65 -6.97
CA PHE A 122 2.50 -0.45 -6.29
C PHE A 122 2.91 0.81 -7.03
N HIS A 123 4.18 0.90 -7.42
CA HIS A 123 4.69 2.04 -8.16
C HIS A 123 3.93 2.26 -9.46
N LYS A 124 3.70 1.20 -10.24
CA LYS A 124 2.98 1.28 -11.51
C LYS A 124 1.52 1.70 -11.30
N ALA A 125 0.84 1.18 -10.28
CA ALA A 125 -0.50 1.63 -9.93
C ALA A 125 -0.50 3.14 -9.58
N TYR A 126 0.41 3.59 -8.72
CA TYR A 126 0.53 5.02 -8.39
C TYR A 126 0.84 5.90 -9.61
N SER A 127 1.58 5.37 -10.60
CA SER A 127 1.89 6.08 -11.83
C SER A 127 0.68 6.41 -12.70
N HIS A 128 -0.39 5.63 -12.55
CA HIS A 128 -1.67 5.87 -13.22
C HIS A 128 -2.62 6.75 -12.39
N LEU A 129 -2.46 6.77 -11.07
CA LEU A 129 -3.30 7.58 -10.18
C LEU A 129 -2.87 9.05 -10.12
N TYR A 130 -1.57 9.30 -10.25
CA TYR A 130 -0.98 10.60 -9.95
C TYR A 130 -0.13 11.12 -11.09
N THR A 131 -0.12 12.43 -11.26
CA THR A 131 0.79 13.13 -12.16
C THR A 131 1.94 13.74 -11.37
N SER A 132 2.96 14.25 -12.06
CA SER A 132 4.06 14.98 -11.44
C SER A 132 3.61 16.20 -10.64
N LYS A 133 2.44 16.78 -10.95
CA LYS A 133 1.88 17.93 -10.22
C LYS A 133 1.33 17.54 -8.86
N ASP A 134 0.85 16.31 -8.71
CA ASP A 134 0.23 15.79 -7.49
C ASP A 134 1.28 15.34 -6.46
N LEU A 135 2.56 15.35 -6.84
CA LEU A 135 3.66 14.78 -6.09
C LEU A 135 4.74 15.82 -5.76
N LEU A 136 5.17 15.82 -4.51
CA LEU A 136 6.25 16.66 -4.01
C LEU A 136 7.49 15.82 -3.70
N THR A 137 8.67 16.32 -4.07
CA THR A 137 9.92 15.80 -3.51
C THR A 137 9.97 16.05 -1.99
N ALA A 138 10.80 15.29 -1.27
CA ALA A 138 11.08 15.56 0.14
C ALA A 138 11.49 17.03 0.36
N LYS A 139 12.32 17.58 -0.53
CA LYS A 139 12.77 18.97 -0.50
C LYS A 139 11.62 19.96 -0.58
N GLN A 140 10.75 19.79 -1.57
CA GLN A 140 9.58 20.66 -1.71
C GLN A 140 8.63 20.53 -0.51
N ALA A 141 8.43 19.32 0.01
CA ALA A 141 7.53 19.07 1.13
C ALA A 141 8.00 19.77 2.43
N TYR A 142 9.26 19.59 2.85
CA TYR A 142 9.73 20.24 4.08
C TYR A 142 9.87 21.76 3.92
N SER A 143 10.24 22.25 2.71
CA SER A 143 10.27 23.69 2.42
C SER A 143 8.87 24.31 2.48
N LEU A 144 7.85 23.65 1.92
CA LEU A 144 6.48 24.16 1.91
C LEU A 144 5.86 24.21 3.31
N LEU A 145 6.22 23.26 4.18
CA LEU A 145 5.77 23.16 5.55
C LEU A 145 6.58 24.02 6.54
N GLY A 146 7.73 24.55 6.14
CA GLY A 146 8.65 25.26 7.04
C GLY A 146 9.17 24.39 8.19
N ILE A 147 9.44 23.10 7.93
CA ILE A 147 9.90 22.15 8.95
C ILE A 147 11.31 21.61 8.65
N ALA A 148 11.94 21.07 9.68
CA ALA A 148 13.15 20.28 9.51
C ALA A 148 12.86 19.01 8.69
N ARG A 149 13.84 18.62 7.87
CA ARG A 149 13.78 17.38 7.06
C ARG A 149 13.44 16.16 7.92
N GLN A 150 14.05 16.04 9.11
CA GLN A 150 13.83 14.91 10.02
C GLN A 150 12.36 14.76 10.43
N THR A 151 11.67 15.88 10.72
CA THR A 151 10.25 15.87 11.11
C THR A 151 9.33 15.31 10.01
N LEU A 152 9.68 15.54 8.73
CA LEU A 152 8.96 14.96 7.61
C LEU A 152 9.08 13.43 7.60
N TYR A 153 10.29 12.90 7.78
CA TYR A 153 10.54 11.45 7.80
C TYR A 153 9.95 10.78 9.03
N GLU A 154 10.05 11.38 10.22
CA GLU A 154 9.40 10.84 11.42
C GLU A 154 7.88 10.68 11.23
N ARG A 155 7.24 11.65 10.54
CA ARG A 155 5.81 11.58 10.24
C ARG A 155 5.48 10.54 9.17
N ARG A 156 6.34 10.40 8.15
CA ARG A 156 6.28 9.30 7.18
C ARG A 156 6.36 7.94 7.88
N ASP A 157 7.35 7.77 8.76
CA ASP A 157 7.60 6.49 9.44
C ASP A 157 6.46 6.12 10.40
N ARG A 158 5.73 7.12 10.92
CA ARG A 158 4.47 6.92 11.66
C ARG A 158 3.25 6.67 10.79
N GLY A 159 3.41 6.50 9.46
CA GLY A 159 2.32 6.24 8.52
C GLY A 159 1.31 7.38 8.39
N LYS A 160 1.69 8.61 8.74
CA LYS A 160 0.82 9.80 8.66
C LYS A 160 0.93 10.54 7.32
N LEU A 161 1.87 10.13 6.47
CA LEU A 161 2.05 10.63 5.12
C LEU A 161 2.26 9.44 4.18
N THR A 162 1.56 9.45 3.07
CA THR A 162 1.72 8.51 1.98
C THR A 162 2.96 8.89 1.19
N SER A 163 3.92 7.96 1.12
CA SER A 163 5.12 8.11 0.32
C SER A 163 5.09 7.20 -0.89
N ILE A 164 5.37 7.76 -2.05
CA ILE A 164 5.34 7.08 -3.35
C ILE A 164 6.74 7.18 -3.94
N TYR A 165 7.34 6.05 -4.32
CA TYR A 165 8.54 6.08 -5.15
C TYR A 165 8.10 6.38 -6.58
N TRP A 166 8.59 7.47 -7.17
CA TRP A 166 8.27 7.90 -8.53
C TRP A 166 9.56 8.00 -9.35
N TYR A 167 9.73 7.13 -10.35
CA TYR A 167 10.98 7.00 -11.12
C TYR A 167 12.23 6.87 -10.21
N GLY A 168 12.13 6.09 -9.14
CA GLY A 168 13.23 5.85 -8.19
C GLY A 168 13.43 6.92 -7.12
N GLU A 169 12.68 8.03 -7.17
CA GLU A 169 12.75 9.08 -6.15
C GLU A 169 11.57 9.02 -5.18
N LEU A 170 11.83 9.22 -3.89
CA LEU A 170 10.79 9.33 -2.87
C LEU A 170 10.00 10.64 -3.05
N ARG A 171 8.69 10.51 -3.28
CA ARG A 171 7.72 11.60 -3.37
C ARG A 171 6.64 11.47 -2.30
N PHE A 172 5.97 12.58 -2.03
CA PHE A 172 4.85 12.70 -1.10
C PHE A 172 3.64 13.28 -1.83
N LEU A 173 2.45 12.88 -1.42
CA LEU A 173 1.22 13.46 -1.97
C LEU A 173 1.12 14.94 -1.59
N ARG A 174 0.99 15.80 -2.61
CA ARG A 174 0.81 17.23 -2.43
C ARG A 174 -0.39 17.54 -1.53
N SER A 175 -1.51 16.88 -1.77
CA SER A 175 -2.75 17.09 -1.03
C SER A 175 -2.59 16.84 0.48
N GLU A 176 -1.86 15.80 0.87
CA GLU A 176 -1.60 15.51 2.29
C GLU A 176 -0.67 16.53 2.93
N ILE A 177 0.35 16.99 2.19
CA ILE A 177 1.28 18.03 2.67
C ILE A 177 0.54 19.36 2.84
N GLU A 178 -0.29 19.75 1.86
CA GLU A 178 -1.09 20.98 1.91
C GLU A 178 -2.13 20.91 3.03
N ALA A 179 -2.82 19.78 3.20
CA ALA A 179 -3.73 19.58 4.32
C ALA A 179 -3.01 19.68 5.68
N TRP A 180 -1.79 19.14 5.78
CA TRP A 180 -1.00 19.27 7.00
C TRP A 180 -0.58 20.73 7.26
N LYS A 181 -0.22 21.48 6.22
CA LYS A 181 0.07 22.91 6.34
C LYS A 181 -1.15 23.66 6.88
N SER A 182 -2.31 23.50 6.26
CA SER A 182 -3.55 24.16 6.69
C SER A 182 -3.91 23.84 8.15
N GLN A 183 -3.72 22.59 8.58
CA GLN A 183 -3.94 22.21 9.98
C GLN A 183 -2.96 22.86 10.97
N ARG A 184 -1.74 23.18 10.53
CA ARG A 184 -0.75 23.88 11.36
C ARG A 184 -1.06 25.36 11.46
N ASP A 185 -1.40 25.98 10.35
CA ASP A 185 -1.74 27.41 10.27
C ASP A 185 -2.99 27.70 11.14
N GLN A 186 -3.97 26.79 11.17
CA GLN A 186 -5.14 26.90 12.06
C GLN A 186 -4.82 26.71 13.55
N ARG A 187 -3.71 26.04 13.89
CA ARG A 187 -3.28 25.80 15.29
C ARG A 187 -2.35 26.85 15.84
N GLN A 188 -1.74 27.66 14.96
CA GLN A 188 -1.02 28.86 15.33
C GLN A 188 -1.95 30.05 15.07
N PRO A 189 -2.82 30.44 16.03
CA PRO A 189 -3.43 31.76 15.93
C PRO A 189 -2.28 32.77 15.89
N GLU A 190 -2.40 33.72 14.96
CA GLU A 190 -1.46 34.82 14.75
C GLU A 190 -0.97 35.34 16.12
N ALA A 191 0.34 35.30 16.35
CA ALA A 191 0.93 36.03 17.46
C ALA A 191 0.45 37.49 17.32
N PRO A 192 -0.07 38.13 18.39
CA PRO A 192 -0.57 39.48 18.29
C PRO A 192 0.56 40.35 17.74
N THR A 193 0.31 40.97 16.59
CA THR A 193 1.15 42.01 16.04
C THR A 193 1.24 43.09 17.11
N GLU A 194 2.36 43.16 17.82
CA GLU A 194 2.67 44.30 18.69
C GLU A 194 2.76 45.53 17.78
N GLU A 195 1.68 46.31 17.76
CA GLU A 195 1.74 47.72 17.40
C GLU A 195 2.58 48.42 18.48
N ALA A 196 3.74 48.93 18.09
CA ALA A 196 4.53 49.90 18.83
C ALA A 196 5.01 50.99 17.85
#